data_AF-A0AA43A291-F1
#
_entry.id   AF-A0AA43A291-F1
#
_cell.length_a   1.000
_cell.length_b   1.000
_cell.length_c   1.000
_cell.angle_alpha   90.00
_cell.angle_beta   90.00
_cell.angle_gamma   90.00
#
_symmetry.space_group_name_H-M   'P 1'
#
loop_
_entity.id
_entity.type
_entity.pdbx_description
1 polymer ?
#
loop_
_entity_poly.entity_id
_entity_poly.type
_entity_poly.pdbx_seq_one_letter_code
_entity_poly.pdbx_strand_id
1 'polypeptide(L)'
;IKDELSREKYSFRGVRYLDTMEDGTLIAADKNTHSVKFIGADGTLRLQLGNGKASRGDYKLTTPEGAEVRGNQVWISDSGNDRIVRYLLQ
;
A
#
# COMPACT_ATOMS: atom_id res chain seq x y z
N ILE A 1 -7.26 16.33 -1.00
CA ILE A 1 -6.48 16.41 -2.26
C ILE A 1 -7.29 17.24 -3.27
N LYS A 2 -6.70 18.29 -3.85
CA LYS A 2 -7.30 19.06 -4.97
C LYS A 2 -6.68 18.66 -6.33
N ASP A 3 -5.90 17.58 -6.38
CA ASP A 3 -4.95 17.27 -7.45
C ASP A 3 -4.87 15.76 -7.77
N GLU A 4 -4.21 15.38 -8.86
CA GLU A 4 -4.05 13.97 -9.28
C GLU A 4 -2.80 13.30 -8.65
N LEU A 5 -2.94 12.05 -8.17
CA LEU A 5 -1.78 11.21 -7.82
C LEU A 5 -1.39 10.30 -8.99
N SER A 6 -0.44 10.75 -9.80
CA SER A 6 -0.16 10.14 -11.11
C SER A 6 0.83 8.96 -11.07
N ARG A 7 0.87 8.21 -12.18
CA ARG A 7 1.86 7.12 -12.40
C ARG A 7 3.29 7.65 -12.41
N GLU A 8 3.54 8.81 -12.98
CA GLU A 8 4.88 9.41 -13.12
C GLU A 8 5.46 9.72 -11.75
N LYS A 9 4.63 10.24 -10.83
CA LYS A 9 5.08 10.62 -9.49
C LYS A 9 5.24 9.42 -8.56
N TYR A 10 4.28 8.49 -8.58
CA TYR A 10 4.24 7.39 -7.59
C TYR A 10 4.60 6.02 -8.17
N SER A 11 4.95 5.93 -9.46
CA SER A 11 5.16 4.68 -10.17
C SER A 11 3.98 3.71 -10.02
N PHE A 12 2.75 4.23 -9.99
CA PHE A 12 1.55 3.39 -9.87
C PHE A 12 1.40 2.42 -11.05
N ARG A 13 1.03 1.17 -10.76
CA ARG A 13 0.76 0.16 -11.78
C ARG A 13 -0.43 -0.69 -11.37
N GLY A 14 -1.63 -0.17 -11.60
CA GLY A 14 -2.87 -0.87 -11.28
C GLY A 14 -3.18 -0.81 -9.79
N VAL A 15 -3.39 0.40 -9.27
CA VAL A 15 -3.97 0.63 -7.95
C VAL A 15 -5.35 -0.03 -7.89
N ARG A 16 -5.64 -0.81 -6.85
CA ARG A 16 -6.87 -1.61 -6.72
C ARG A 16 -7.75 -1.22 -5.55
N TYR A 17 -7.17 -0.67 -4.49
CA TYR A 17 -7.87 -0.35 -3.26
C TYR A 17 -7.24 0.85 -2.58
N LEU A 18 -8.06 1.57 -1.82
CA LEU A 18 -7.68 2.75 -1.06
C LEU A 18 -8.28 2.69 0.37
N ASP A 19 -7.52 3.20 1.34
CA ASP A 19 -7.95 3.50 2.71
C ASP A 19 -7.31 4.82 3.17
N THR A 20 -7.74 5.38 4.31
CA THR A 20 -7.23 6.63 4.86
C THR A 20 -7.03 6.56 6.37
N MET A 21 -5.92 7.12 6.86
CA MET A 21 -5.69 7.34 8.29
C MET A 21 -6.29 8.68 8.77
N GLU A 22 -6.41 8.85 10.08
CA GLU A 22 -6.95 10.06 10.72
C GLU A 22 -6.19 11.35 10.34
N ASP A 23 -4.90 11.26 10.05
CA ASP A 23 -4.06 12.40 9.63
C ASP A 23 -4.19 12.75 8.13
N GLY A 24 -5.06 12.04 7.41
CA GLY A 24 -5.27 12.21 5.98
C GLY A 24 -4.26 11.47 5.10
N THR A 25 -3.38 10.63 5.65
CA THR A 25 -2.53 9.74 4.86
C THR A 25 -3.39 8.74 4.08
N LEU A 26 -3.22 8.71 2.76
CA LEU A 26 -3.81 7.74 1.86
C LEU A 26 -2.99 6.45 1.86
N ILE A 27 -3.66 5.31 1.90
CA ILE A 27 -3.08 3.99 1.75
C ILE A 27 -3.58 3.41 0.44
N ALA A 28 -2.67 3.01 -0.44
CA ALA A 28 -3.00 2.51 -1.76
C ALA A 28 -2.37 1.14 -2.00
N ALA A 29 -3.20 0.13 -2.24
CA ALA A 29 -2.73 -1.17 -2.70
C ALA A 29 -2.45 -1.10 -4.21
N ASP A 30 -1.18 -1.25 -4.58
CA ASP A 30 -0.71 -1.12 -5.95
C ASP A 30 -0.28 -2.50 -6.48
N LYS A 31 -1.23 -3.15 -7.15
CA LYS A 31 -1.19 -4.59 -7.45
C LYS A 31 0.07 -4.98 -8.21
N ASN A 32 0.36 -4.32 -9.32
CA ASN A 32 1.44 -4.77 -10.21
C ASN A 32 2.81 -4.19 -9.83
N THR A 33 2.89 -3.37 -8.78
CA THR A 33 4.16 -3.10 -8.10
C THR A 33 4.35 -3.99 -6.88
N HIS A 34 3.42 -4.91 -6.60
CA HIS A 34 3.48 -5.82 -5.45
C HIS A 34 3.73 -5.04 -4.15
N SER A 35 3.03 -3.90 -3.98
CA SER A 35 3.28 -2.99 -2.88
C SER A 35 2.01 -2.33 -2.36
N VAL A 36 2.08 -1.84 -1.12
CA VAL A 36 1.10 -0.94 -0.50
C VAL A 36 1.83 0.35 -0.15
N LYS A 37 1.33 1.49 -0.62
CA LYS A 37 1.97 2.82 -0.49
C LYS A 37 1.18 3.69 0.47
N PHE A 38 1.89 4.41 1.33
CA PHE A 38 1.34 5.39 2.27
C PHE A 38 1.75 6.78 1.80
N ILE A 39 0.78 7.60 1.42
CA ILE A 39 0.99 8.92 0.82
C ILE A 39 0.35 9.95 1.73
N GLY A 40 1.15 10.83 2.31
CA GLY A 40 0.67 11.87 3.22
C GLY A 40 -0.34 12.81 2.54
N ALA A 41 -1.12 13.54 3.33
CA ALA A 41 -2.07 14.53 2.82
C ALA A 41 -1.39 15.66 2.00
N ASP A 42 -0.08 15.85 2.19
CA ASP A 42 0.79 16.75 1.42
C ASP A 42 1.33 16.13 0.11
N GLY A 43 0.97 14.88 -0.18
CA GLY A 43 1.41 14.13 -1.35
C GLY A 43 2.80 13.49 -1.22
N THR A 44 3.42 13.50 -0.05
CA THR A 44 4.71 12.82 0.18
C THR A 44 4.52 11.30 0.27
N LEU A 45 5.36 10.50 -0.40
CA LEU A 45 5.37 9.05 -0.19
C LEU A 45 6.12 8.76 1.12
N ARG A 46 5.38 8.43 2.18
CA ARG A 46 5.90 8.24 3.53
C ARG A 46 6.43 6.82 3.77
N LEU A 47 5.76 5.82 3.20
CA LEU A 47 6.12 4.41 3.36
C LEU A 47 5.68 3.60 2.15
N GLN A 48 6.45 2.56 1.85
CA GLN A 48 6.04 1.48 0.94
C GLN A 48 6.28 0.13 1.62
N LEU A 49 5.23 -0.67 1.74
CA LEU A 49 5.30 -2.09 2.10
C LEU A 49 5.36 -2.92 0.82
N GLY A 50 6.21 -3.95 0.79
CA GLY A 50 6.52 -4.68 -0.44
C GLY A 50 7.66 -4.03 -1.25
N ASN A 51 8.45 -4.86 -1.93
CA ASN A 51 9.72 -4.47 -2.52
C ASN A 51 9.71 -4.37 -4.05
N GLY A 52 8.54 -4.23 -4.68
CA GLY A 52 8.45 -4.15 -6.14
C GLY A 52 8.43 -5.49 -6.86
N LYS A 53 8.62 -6.62 -6.15
CA LYS A 53 8.78 -7.95 -6.75
C LYS A 53 7.83 -8.96 -6.10
N ALA A 54 7.07 -9.69 -6.92
CA ALA A 54 6.29 -10.84 -6.49
C ALA A 54 7.17 -11.81 -5.68
N SER A 55 6.89 -11.95 -4.39
CA SER A 55 7.57 -12.91 -3.53
C SER A 55 6.78 -13.14 -2.23
N ARG A 56 7.07 -14.26 -1.56
CA ARG A 56 6.50 -14.63 -0.26
C ARG A 56 7.55 -14.46 0.83
N GLY A 57 7.12 -14.02 2.01
CA GLY A 57 7.98 -13.84 3.18
C GLY A 57 7.70 -12.54 3.92
N ASP A 58 8.64 -12.15 4.78
CA ASP A 58 8.54 -10.94 5.61
C ASP A 58 8.68 -9.70 4.73
N TYR A 59 7.73 -8.78 4.89
CA TYR A 59 7.64 -7.54 4.10
C TYR A 59 7.66 -7.76 2.57
N LYS A 60 7.32 -8.97 2.12
CA LYS A 60 7.15 -9.35 0.70
C LYS A 60 5.67 -9.55 0.41
N LEU A 61 5.26 -9.05 -0.75
CA LEU A 61 3.88 -9.15 -1.23
C LEU A 61 3.88 -9.66 -2.67
N THR A 62 2.77 -10.24 -3.08
CA THR A 62 2.45 -10.60 -4.45
C THR A 62 1.04 -10.13 -4.73
N THR A 63 0.93 -9.10 -5.59
CA THR A 63 -0.36 -8.57 -6.08
C THR A 63 -1.36 -8.29 -4.96
N PRO A 64 -1.02 -7.45 -3.97
CA PRO A 64 -1.94 -7.09 -2.91
C PRO A 64 -3.14 -6.34 -3.52
N GLU A 65 -4.36 -6.69 -3.10
CA GLU A 65 -5.58 -6.07 -3.63
C GLU A 65 -6.36 -5.26 -2.61
N GLY A 66 -6.07 -5.37 -1.31
CA GLY A 66 -6.72 -4.60 -0.25
C GLY A 66 -5.81 -4.39 0.96
N ALA A 67 -5.97 -3.26 1.65
CA ALA A 67 -5.21 -2.93 2.85
C ALA A 67 -6.06 -2.08 3.81
N GLU A 68 -6.15 -2.46 5.08
CA GLU A 68 -6.89 -1.74 6.12
C GLU A 68 -5.93 -1.26 7.20
N VAL A 69 -6.07 -0.01 7.66
CA VAL A 69 -5.22 0.56 8.69
C VAL A 69 -6.02 1.03 9.90
N ARG A 70 -5.60 0.61 11.10
CA ARG A 70 -6.14 1.10 12.37
C ARG A 70 -5.01 1.39 13.36
N GLY A 71 -4.79 2.67 13.65
CA GLY A 71 -3.62 3.10 14.44
C GLY A 71 -2.32 2.71 13.75
N ASN A 72 -1.49 1.91 14.40
CA ASN A 72 -0.26 1.37 13.81
C ASN A 72 -0.41 -0.04 13.21
N GLN A 73 -1.61 -0.61 13.22
CA GLN A 73 -1.85 -1.94 12.64
C GLN A 73 -2.27 -1.81 11.18
N VAL A 74 -1.62 -2.58 10.31
CA VAL A 74 -1.94 -2.67 8.89
C VAL A 74 -2.23 -4.12 8.55
N TRP A 75 -3.40 -4.39 8.01
CA TRP A 75 -3.80 -5.70 7.48
C TRP A 75 -3.83 -5.64 5.96
N ILE A 76 -3.19 -6.59 5.28
CA ILE A 76 -3.11 -6.61 3.81
C ILE A 76 -3.60 -7.95 3.28
N SER A 77 -4.48 -7.86 2.28
CA SER A 77 -4.86 -9.00 1.43
C SER A 77 -3.77 -9.24 0.39
N ASP A 78 -2.74 -10.01 0.76
CA ASP A 78 -1.61 -10.40 -0.08
C ASP A 78 -2.04 -11.49 -1.08
N SER A 79 -2.91 -11.06 -2.01
CA SER A 79 -3.84 -11.94 -2.72
C SER A 79 -3.15 -12.93 -3.65
N GLY A 80 -2.01 -12.57 -4.25
CA GLY A 80 -1.23 -13.49 -5.07
C GLY A 80 -0.40 -14.50 -4.27
N ASN A 81 -0.39 -14.38 -2.94
CA ASN A 81 0.20 -15.37 -2.02
C ASN A 81 -0.88 -16.11 -1.20
N ASP A 82 -2.17 -15.94 -1.53
CA ASP A 82 -3.32 -16.56 -0.87
C ASP A 82 -3.31 -16.40 0.66
N ARG A 83 -2.96 -15.21 1.15
CA ARG A 83 -2.86 -14.95 2.59
C ARG A 83 -3.30 -13.54 2.98
N ILE A 84 -3.63 -13.39 4.25
CA ILE A 84 -3.68 -12.10 4.93
C ILE A 84 -2.40 -11.95 5.77
N VAL A 85 -1.77 -10.78 5.71
CA VAL A 85 -0.63 -10.44 6.57
C VAL A 85 -0.98 -9.24 7.44
N ARG A 86 -0.38 -9.19 8.64
CA ARG A 86 -0.47 -8.05 9.55
C ARG A 86 0.91 -7.49 9.82
N TYR A 87 1.05 -6.17 9.73
CA TYR A 87 2.23 -5.43 10.13
C TYR A 87 1.91 -4.43 11.24
N LEU A 88 2.91 -4.14 12.07
CA LEU A 88 2.91 -3.02 12.99
C LEU A 88 3.84 -1.95 12.43
N LEU A 89 3.31 -0.76 12.17
CA LEU A 89 4.10 0.40 11.84
C LEU A 89 4.83 0.88 13.11
N GLN A 90 6.11 1.20 12.96
CA GLN A 90 6.93 1.82 14.01
C GLN A 90 7.03 3.32 13.78
#